data_AF-A0A939W8M8-F1
#
_entry.id   AF-A0A939W8M8-F1
#
_cell.length_a   1.000
_cell.length_b   1.000
_cell.length_c   1.000
_cell.angle_alpha   90.00
_cell.angle_beta   90.00
_cell.angle_gamma   90.00
#
_symmetry.space_group_name_H-M   'P 1'
#
loop_
_entity.id
_entity.type
_entity.pdbx_description
1 polymer ?
#
loop_
_entity_poly.entity_id
_entity_poly.type
_entity_poly.pdbx_seq_one_letter_code
_entity_poly.pdbx_strand_id
1 'polypeptide(L)'
;MNKRRRYRLLAVLLAALLLQGCGGKKEKKETLNTEDYGNVSAYEICMSVYFDTPDFTEGGSFGAGFEETSSYFESMFYDAEVAQCMTDFYIVGGEGVVADEVIVAVTDTKEKRDRIEKAFQTRLKARTETFTGYAPVEADKLRRGRVLAEGPYVIYLVSGNIEASCQSALAAIKKGYEPRFGTPENRITPSPDPSNQEPQYHTEGYESGFNPEIVRAYREQNRALLTDPLDLELYDCCSEILADILGDREVTLPEAEKAIYVYVAGQVKYDEKHYSLEGDRVNSDNAYGALVHGHAICTGYSSAFHLLCSMVEIECIDVVGQAHYERNPHGWNMVKIGPYWYQVDPCWGWDGKKEVYFDYFNETSEFFENTEHYWQKSDYPAADTVNYETRLKNGYPDDVEAFDDPEVPKKRTP
;
A
#
# COMPACT_ATOMS: atom_id res chain seq x y z
N MET A 1 20.69 72.46 13.23
CA MET A 1 19.33 71.88 13.10
C MET A 1 18.87 71.37 14.47
N ASN A 2 17.80 71.96 15.03
CA ASN A 2 17.34 71.78 16.42
C ASN A 2 17.01 70.29 16.74
N LYS A 3 17.35 69.76 17.93
CA LYS A 3 17.13 68.33 18.30
C LYS A 3 15.69 67.87 18.04
N ARG A 4 14.70 68.74 18.30
CA ARG A 4 13.27 68.50 17.97
C ARG A 4 12.98 68.33 16.48
N ARG A 5 13.71 69.00 15.59
CA ARG A 5 13.60 68.81 14.13
C ARG A 5 14.20 67.47 13.69
N ARG A 6 15.28 66.99 14.33
CA ARG A 6 15.87 65.68 14.03
C ARG A 6 14.93 64.54 14.41
N TYR A 7 14.28 64.59 15.57
CA TYR A 7 13.30 63.56 15.96
C TYR A 7 12.02 63.61 15.11
N ARG A 8 11.58 64.80 14.66
CA ARG A 8 10.47 64.90 13.71
C ARG A 8 10.83 64.36 12.32
N LEU A 9 12.04 64.61 11.82
CA LEU A 9 12.52 64.03 10.58
C LEU A 9 12.70 62.50 10.67
N LEU A 10 13.21 62.00 11.80
CA LEU A 10 13.31 60.55 12.03
C LEU A 10 11.94 59.88 12.15
N ALA A 11 10.97 60.51 12.82
CA ALA A 11 9.62 60.00 12.94
C ALA A 11 8.86 60.00 11.61
N VAL A 12 9.08 61.02 10.76
CA VAL A 12 8.51 61.07 9.40
C VAL A 12 9.17 60.04 8.49
N LEU A 13 10.48 59.81 8.60
CA LEU A 13 11.18 58.75 7.86
C LEU A 13 10.77 57.33 8.31
N LEU A 14 10.56 57.10 9.61
CA LEU A 14 10.02 55.84 10.13
C LEU A 14 8.57 55.63 9.69
N ALA A 15 7.74 56.68 9.69
CA ALA A 15 6.37 56.60 9.18
C ALA A 15 6.32 56.36 7.65
N ALA A 16 7.26 56.94 6.88
CA ALA A 16 7.38 56.69 5.45
C ALA A 16 7.88 55.28 5.12
N LEU A 17 8.74 54.69 5.96
CA LEU A 17 9.17 53.30 5.85
C LEU A 17 8.07 52.31 6.26
N LEU A 18 7.22 52.66 7.22
CA LEU A 18 6.05 51.86 7.61
C LEU A 18 4.90 51.94 6.59
N LEU A 19 4.82 53.03 5.81
CA LEU A 19 3.81 53.20 4.74
C LEU A 19 4.18 52.50 3.41
N GLN A 20 5.38 51.93 3.29
CA GLN A 20 5.72 51.02 2.18
C GLN A 20 5.30 49.56 2.45
N GLY A 21 4.74 49.26 3.63
CA GLY A 21 4.31 47.92 4.05
C GLY A 21 2.82 47.59 3.88
N CYS A 22 1.99 48.49 3.34
CA CYS A 22 0.55 48.24 3.13
C CYS A 22 0.13 48.47 1.67
N GLY A 23 0.97 48.05 0.73
CA GLY A 23 0.69 48.04 -0.70
C GLY A 23 0.74 46.63 -1.26
N GLY A 24 0.06 45.67 -0.63
CA GLY A 24 -0.19 44.38 -1.26
C GLY A 24 -1.00 44.62 -2.52
N LYS A 25 -0.34 44.64 -3.68
CA LYS A 25 -1.02 44.37 -4.94
C LYS A 25 -1.70 43.03 -4.73
N LYS A 26 -3.02 43.01 -4.57
CA LYS A 26 -3.80 41.81 -4.85
C LYS A 26 -3.49 41.49 -6.30
N GLU A 27 -2.60 40.52 -6.51
CA GLU A 27 -2.47 39.89 -7.82
C GLU A 27 -3.89 39.48 -8.23
N LYS A 28 -4.36 40.01 -9.35
CA LYS A 28 -5.62 39.56 -9.94
C LYS A 28 -5.38 38.10 -10.30
N LYS A 29 -5.93 37.17 -9.51
CA LYS A 29 -5.97 35.76 -9.86
C LYS A 29 -6.65 35.63 -11.22
N GLU A 30 -5.91 35.16 -12.21
CA GLU A 30 -6.41 34.92 -13.56
C GLU A 30 -7.33 33.70 -13.50
N THR A 31 -8.64 33.94 -13.61
CA THR A 31 -9.67 32.91 -13.64
C THR A 31 -9.60 32.14 -14.95
N LEU A 32 -9.71 30.82 -14.89
CA LEU A 32 -9.68 29.97 -16.07
C LEU A 32 -10.99 30.10 -16.86
N ASN A 33 -10.91 30.16 -18.19
CA ASN A 33 -12.10 30.15 -19.04
C ASN A 33 -12.67 28.74 -19.08
N THR A 34 -13.89 28.54 -18.57
CA THR A 34 -14.59 27.25 -18.55
C THR A 34 -15.63 27.13 -19.66
N GLU A 35 -15.91 28.21 -20.42
CA GLU A 35 -16.99 28.24 -21.43
C GLU A 35 -16.71 27.34 -22.65
N ASP A 36 -15.45 27.02 -22.91
CA ASP A 36 -15.03 26.16 -24.04
C ASP A 36 -15.00 24.65 -23.67
N TYR A 37 -15.29 24.30 -22.42
CA TYR A 37 -15.19 22.94 -21.91
C TYR A 37 -16.57 22.37 -21.58
N GLY A 38 -16.81 21.11 -21.94
CA GLY A 38 -17.95 20.38 -21.39
C GLY A 38 -17.77 20.39 -19.88
N ASN A 39 -18.81 20.71 -19.12
CA ASN A 39 -18.76 20.73 -17.66
C ASN A 39 -18.65 19.29 -17.13
N VAL A 40 -17.50 18.66 -17.35
CA VAL A 40 -17.19 17.24 -17.12
C VAL A 40 -16.50 17.12 -15.78
N SER A 41 -16.99 16.21 -14.93
CA SER A 41 -16.40 15.91 -13.64
C SER A 41 -15.04 15.20 -13.76
N ALA A 42 -14.23 15.29 -12.70
CA ALA A 42 -13.01 14.52 -12.59
C ALA A 42 -13.25 13.02 -12.74
N TYR A 43 -14.37 12.52 -12.17
CA TYR A 43 -14.82 11.14 -12.29
C TYR A 43 -15.02 10.71 -13.74
N GLU A 44 -15.77 11.48 -14.53
CA GLU A 44 -16.06 11.16 -15.93
C GLU A 44 -14.79 11.11 -16.79
N ILE A 45 -13.82 11.99 -16.52
CA ILE A 45 -12.53 11.97 -17.21
C ILE A 45 -11.72 10.74 -16.80
N CYS A 46 -11.63 10.40 -15.52
CA CYS A 46 -10.98 9.18 -15.05
C CYS A 46 -11.61 7.92 -15.66
N MET A 47 -12.95 7.84 -15.68
CA MET A 47 -13.68 6.72 -16.25
C MET A 47 -13.49 6.60 -17.77
N SER A 48 -13.37 7.71 -18.49
CA SER A 48 -13.04 7.66 -19.93
C SER A 48 -11.69 6.99 -20.19
N VAL A 49 -10.71 7.26 -19.33
CA VAL A 49 -9.40 6.61 -19.43
C VAL A 49 -9.52 5.14 -19.03
N TYR A 50 -10.14 4.87 -17.88
CA TYR A 50 -10.29 3.53 -17.32
C TYR A 50 -11.02 2.56 -18.28
N PHE A 51 -12.14 2.96 -18.86
CA PHE A 51 -12.96 2.08 -19.70
C PHE A 51 -12.55 2.03 -21.16
N ASP A 52 -12.00 3.12 -21.71
CA ASP A 52 -11.64 3.17 -23.13
C ASP A 52 -10.15 2.86 -23.37
N THR A 53 -9.35 2.65 -22.32
CA THR A 53 -7.99 2.11 -22.43
C THR A 53 -7.86 0.78 -21.67
N PRO A 54 -7.70 -0.36 -22.36
CA PRO A 54 -7.80 -1.71 -21.77
C PRO A 54 -6.62 -2.10 -20.86
N ASP A 55 -5.68 -1.20 -20.58
CA ASP A 55 -4.53 -1.51 -19.72
C ASP A 55 -4.87 -1.42 -18.23
N PHE A 56 -5.98 -0.77 -17.85
CA PHE A 56 -6.42 -0.66 -16.46
C PHE A 56 -7.21 -1.89 -15.96
N THR A 57 -7.45 -2.90 -16.82
CA THR A 57 -8.37 -4.02 -16.53
C THR A 57 -7.72 -5.32 -16.06
N GLU A 58 -6.40 -5.37 -15.83
CA GLU A 58 -5.71 -6.61 -15.38
C GLU A 58 -5.14 -6.55 -13.94
N GLY A 59 -5.34 -5.46 -13.22
CA GLY A 59 -5.02 -5.34 -11.79
C GLY A 59 -6.02 -4.41 -11.12
N GLY A 60 -6.57 -4.86 -9.98
CA GLY A 60 -7.59 -4.14 -9.20
C GLY A 60 -7.33 -2.64 -9.16
N SER A 61 -8.34 -1.88 -9.61
CA SER A 61 -8.27 -0.43 -9.65
C SER A 61 -9.13 0.14 -8.52
N PHE A 62 -8.48 0.83 -7.58
CA PHE A 62 -9.16 1.62 -6.56
C PHE A 62 -9.67 2.92 -7.19
N GLY A 63 -10.92 3.28 -6.94
CA GLY A 63 -11.54 4.51 -7.44
C GLY A 63 -12.17 5.31 -6.31
N ALA A 64 -11.71 6.55 -6.09
CA ALA A 64 -12.22 7.35 -4.97
C ALA A 64 -12.31 8.85 -5.26
N GLY A 65 -13.36 9.47 -4.70
CA GLY A 65 -13.77 10.86 -4.97
C GLY A 65 -13.48 11.84 -3.83
N PHE A 66 -13.75 13.13 -4.09
CA PHE A 66 -13.36 14.29 -3.25
C PHE A 66 -13.83 14.23 -1.77
N GLU A 67 -14.99 13.64 -1.47
CA GLU A 67 -15.52 13.56 -0.08
C GLU A 67 -14.98 12.34 0.71
N GLU A 68 -14.52 11.29 0.03
CA GLU A 68 -14.06 10.04 0.65
C GLU A 68 -12.53 10.00 0.90
N THR A 69 -11.77 10.99 0.39
CA THR A 69 -10.30 10.88 0.24
C THR A 69 -9.49 12.05 0.76
N SER A 70 -10.07 13.00 1.52
CA SER A 70 -9.31 14.18 2.00
C SER A 70 -8.01 13.81 2.75
N SER A 71 -8.03 12.77 3.58
CA SER A 71 -6.84 12.22 4.26
C SER A 71 -5.87 11.47 3.33
N TYR A 72 -6.39 10.78 2.31
CA TYR A 72 -5.59 10.07 1.29
C TYR A 72 -4.89 11.05 0.33
N PHE A 73 -5.53 12.19 0.04
CA PHE A 73 -4.95 13.25 -0.79
C PHE A 73 -3.83 14.01 -0.05
N GLU A 74 -4.06 14.39 1.21
CA GLU A 74 -3.03 15.02 2.06
C GLU A 74 -1.79 14.13 2.17
N SER A 75 -2.01 12.81 2.26
CA SER A 75 -0.95 11.81 2.29
C SER A 75 -0.35 11.50 0.91
N MET A 76 -0.95 11.90 -0.21
CA MET A 76 -0.45 11.63 -1.57
C MET A 76 0.43 12.72 -2.19
N PHE A 77 0.34 13.96 -1.70
CA PHE A 77 1.01 15.12 -2.33
C PHE A 77 1.87 15.97 -1.37
N TYR A 78 1.86 15.69 -0.06
CA TYR A 78 2.58 16.47 0.97
C TYR A 78 2.34 17.95 1.00
N ASP A 79 1.16 18.33 0.53
CA ASP A 79 0.82 19.72 0.47
C ASP A 79 -0.68 19.88 0.63
N ALA A 80 -1.09 20.07 1.88
CA ALA A 80 -2.46 20.44 2.22
C ALA A 80 -2.88 21.74 1.50
N GLU A 81 -1.94 22.59 1.06
CA GLU A 81 -2.26 23.76 0.23
C GLU A 81 -2.61 23.36 -1.22
N VAL A 82 -2.06 22.26 -1.75
CA VAL A 82 -2.42 21.74 -3.08
C VAL A 82 -3.84 21.15 -3.07
N ALA A 83 -4.27 20.51 -1.96
CA ALA A 83 -5.64 20.03 -1.81
C ALA A 83 -6.65 21.19 -1.92
N GLN A 84 -6.33 22.31 -1.25
CA GLN A 84 -7.12 23.54 -1.28
C GLN A 84 -7.13 24.24 -2.64
N CYS A 85 -6.28 23.81 -3.57
CA CYS A 85 -6.27 24.30 -4.94
C CYS A 85 -7.35 23.63 -5.80
N MET A 86 -7.95 22.53 -5.37
CA MET A 86 -8.88 21.73 -6.15
C MET A 86 -10.34 22.06 -5.83
N THR A 87 -11.19 22.02 -6.84
CA THR A 87 -12.64 22.16 -6.73
C THR A 87 -13.39 20.85 -6.99
N ASP A 88 -12.74 19.90 -7.69
CA ASP A 88 -13.20 18.53 -7.91
C ASP A 88 -11.97 17.64 -8.13
N PHE A 89 -12.08 16.36 -7.80
CA PHE A 89 -10.98 15.40 -7.82
C PHE A 89 -11.51 13.97 -7.97
N TYR A 90 -10.79 13.18 -8.75
CA TYR A 90 -10.97 11.74 -8.78
C TYR A 90 -9.66 11.05 -9.12
N ILE A 91 -9.44 9.90 -8.52
CA ILE A 91 -8.31 9.03 -8.80
C ILE A 91 -8.80 7.64 -9.15
N VAL A 92 -8.15 7.03 -10.14
CA VAL A 92 -8.19 5.59 -10.39
C VAL A 92 -6.77 5.11 -10.53
N GLY A 93 -6.37 4.10 -9.77
CA GLY A 93 -5.02 3.55 -9.87
C GLY A 93 -4.96 2.09 -9.46
N GLY A 94 -3.94 1.40 -9.98
CA GLY A 94 -3.59 0.06 -9.55
C GLY A 94 -2.95 0.07 -8.17
N GLU A 95 -3.15 -1.03 -7.45
CA GLU A 95 -2.56 -1.23 -6.12
C GLU A 95 -1.22 -2.00 -6.17
N GLY A 96 -0.47 -1.97 -5.06
CA GLY A 96 0.80 -2.69 -4.92
C GLY A 96 1.89 -2.18 -5.87
N VAL A 97 2.45 -3.09 -6.69
CA VAL A 97 3.54 -2.77 -7.62
C VAL A 97 3.07 -2.20 -8.95
N VAL A 98 1.77 -2.01 -9.17
CA VAL A 98 1.22 -1.50 -10.42
C VAL A 98 1.33 0.03 -10.47
N ALA A 99 1.99 0.57 -11.49
CA ALA A 99 2.15 2.01 -11.60
C ALA A 99 0.98 2.73 -12.27
N ASP A 100 0.09 2.00 -12.97
CA ASP A 100 -1.07 2.53 -13.68
C ASP A 100 -1.92 3.39 -12.76
N GLU A 101 -2.12 4.64 -13.14
CA GLU A 101 -2.77 5.64 -12.30
C GLU A 101 -3.25 6.79 -13.20
N VAL A 102 -4.53 7.13 -13.10
CA VAL A 102 -5.12 8.34 -13.62
C VAL A 102 -5.64 9.17 -12.45
N ILE A 103 -5.13 10.40 -12.36
CA ILE A 103 -5.60 11.38 -11.37
C ILE A 103 -6.10 12.59 -12.14
N VAL A 104 -7.33 13.02 -11.87
CA VAL A 104 -7.88 14.24 -12.45
C VAL A 104 -8.20 15.20 -11.31
N ALA A 105 -7.68 16.41 -11.44
CA ALA A 105 -7.97 17.52 -10.54
C ALA A 105 -8.57 18.69 -11.34
N VAL A 106 -9.62 19.30 -10.80
CA VAL A 106 -10.27 20.48 -11.37
C VAL A 106 -9.95 21.69 -10.50
N THR A 107 -9.74 22.86 -11.11
CA THR A 107 -9.44 24.11 -10.39
C THR A 107 -10.03 25.34 -11.07
N ASP A 108 -10.06 26.47 -10.36
CA ASP A 108 -10.73 27.72 -10.78
C ASP A 108 -9.76 28.80 -11.29
N THR A 109 -8.46 28.70 -10.98
CA THR A 109 -7.48 29.74 -11.30
C THR A 109 -6.18 29.14 -11.81
N LYS A 110 -5.51 29.89 -12.69
CA LYS A 110 -4.24 29.48 -13.28
C LYS A 110 -3.14 29.24 -12.24
N GLU A 111 -3.08 30.09 -11.20
CA GLU A 111 -2.10 29.93 -10.11
C GLU A 111 -2.26 28.58 -9.40
N LYS A 112 -3.50 28.19 -9.06
CA LYS A 112 -3.80 26.92 -8.43
C LYS A 112 -3.51 25.74 -9.37
N ARG A 113 -3.84 25.88 -10.66
CA ARG A 113 -3.52 24.88 -11.69
C ARG A 113 -2.02 24.62 -11.80
N ASP A 114 -1.22 25.68 -11.88
CA ASP A 114 0.24 25.59 -12.00
C ASP A 114 0.85 24.93 -10.73
N ARG A 115 0.27 25.16 -9.54
CA ARG A 115 0.65 24.44 -8.31
C ARG A 115 0.33 22.95 -8.38
N ILE A 116 -0.88 22.58 -8.81
CA ILE A 116 -1.29 21.18 -8.96
C ILE A 116 -0.42 20.47 -10.00
N GLU A 117 -0.17 21.09 -11.16
CA GLU A 117 0.69 20.54 -12.21
C GLU A 117 2.09 20.25 -11.69
N LYS A 118 2.69 21.19 -10.94
CA LYS A 118 3.99 20.98 -10.30
C LYS A 118 3.98 19.83 -9.28
N ALA A 119 2.92 19.71 -8.49
CA ALA A 119 2.77 18.62 -7.54
C ALA A 119 2.69 17.26 -8.25
N PHE A 120 1.91 17.17 -9.32
CA PHE A 120 1.77 15.95 -10.13
C PHE A 120 3.09 15.57 -10.82
N GLN A 121 3.84 16.55 -11.35
CA GLN A 121 5.17 16.31 -11.92
C GLN A 121 6.18 15.81 -10.87
N THR A 122 6.11 16.38 -9.67
CA THR A 122 6.96 15.97 -8.54
C THR A 122 6.64 14.53 -8.13
N ARG A 123 5.35 14.17 -8.03
CA ARG A 123 4.90 12.80 -7.78
C ARG A 123 5.41 11.83 -8.85
N LEU A 124 5.24 12.16 -10.13
CA LEU A 124 5.65 11.30 -11.24
C LEU A 124 7.15 10.98 -11.17
N LYS A 125 7.97 12.00 -10.90
CA LYS A 125 9.41 11.85 -10.71
C LYS A 125 9.74 10.99 -9.49
N ALA A 126 9.15 11.28 -8.34
CA ALA A 126 9.41 10.55 -7.10
C ALA A 126 9.00 9.06 -7.20
N ARG A 127 7.86 8.76 -7.83
CA ARG A 127 7.44 7.39 -8.11
C ARG A 127 8.41 6.70 -9.07
N THR A 128 8.84 7.37 -10.15
CA THR A 128 9.84 6.83 -11.09
C THR A 128 11.13 6.43 -10.37
N GLU A 129 11.64 7.27 -9.48
CA GLU A 129 12.86 7.01 -8.71
C GLU A 129 12.66 5.82 -7.75
N THR A 130 11.52 5.78 -7.05
CA THR A 130 11.16 4.69 -6.12
C THR A 130 11.10 3.33 -6.83
N PHE A 131 10.44 3.28 -7.99
CA PHE A 131 10.21 2.03 -8.72
C PHE A 131 11.46 1.52 -9.44
N THR A 132 12.47 2.35 -9.69
CA THR A 132 13.67 1.97 -10.46
C THR A 132 14.47 0.83 -9.81
N GLY A 133 14.47 0.74 -8.48
CA GLY A 133 15.22 -0.29 -7.74
C GLY A 133 14.45 -1.58 -7.46
N TYR A 134 13.12 -1.55 -7.53
CA TYR A 134 12.24 -2.61 -7.03
C TYR A 134 11.26 -3.14 -8.09
N ALA A 135 10.76 -2.29 -8.99
CA ALA A 135 9.83 -2.64 -10.06
C ALA A 135 10.22 -1.96 -11.39
N PRO A 136 11.32 -2.38 -12.05
CA PRO A 136 11.91 -1.67 -13.19
C PRO A 136 10.98 -1.58 -14.42
N VAL A 137 10.12 -2.58 -14.66
CA VAL A 137 9.10 -2.54 -15.73
C VAL A 137 8.09 -1.41 -15.50
N GLU A 138 7.69 -1.23 -14.25
CA GLU A 138 6.74 -0.21 -13.81
C GLU A 138 7.42 1.16 -13.72
N ALA A 139 8.71 1.21 -13.40
CA ALA A 139 9.54 2.41 -13.52
C ALA A 139 9.61 2.92 -14.97
N ASP A 140 9.72 2.02 -15.96
CA ASP A 140 9.67 2.38 -17.38
C ASP A 140 8.30 2.90 -17.81
N LYS A 141 7.23 2.41 -17.20
CA LYS A 141 5.87 2.96 -17.37
C LYS A 141 5.79 4.39 -16.80
N LEU A 142 6.33 4.60 -15.59
CA LEU A 142 6.38 5.92 -14.93
C LEU A 142 7.24 6.95 -15.70
N ARG A 143 8.39 6.54 -16.26
CA ARG A 143 9.21 7.40 -17.15
C ARG A 143 8.43 7.90 -18.37
N ARG A 144 7.47 7.09 -18.85
CA ARG A 144 6.59 7.44 -19.96
C ARG A 144 5.32 8.15 -19.51
N GLY A 145 5.04 8.25 -18.21
CA GLY A 145 3.87 8.95 -17.69
C GLY A 145 3.81 10.42 -18.12
N ARG A 146 2.63 11.02 -17.99
CA ARG A 146 2.35 12.38 -18.43
C ARG A 146 1.58 13.14 -17.38
N VAL A 147 1.88 14.43 -17.28
CA VAL A 147 1.04 15.41 -16.61
C VAL A 147 0.55 16.38 -17.68
N LEU A 148 -0.77 16.52 -17.80
CA LEU A 148 -1.43 17.37 -18.77
C LEU A 148 -2.18 18.48 -18.05
N ALA A 149 -2.18 19.68 -18.61
CA ALA A 149 -3.01 20.79 -18.15
C ALA A 149 -3.85 21.31 -19.33
N GLU A 150 -5.17 21.22 -19.22
CA GLU A 150 -6.12 21.63 -20.26
C GLU A 150 -7.29 22.35 -19.58
N GLY A 151 -7.45 23.65 -19.84
CA GLY A 151 -8.48 24.45 -19.19
C GLY A 151 -8.37 24.42 -17.66
N PRO A 152 -9.47 24.08 -16.93
CA PRO A 152 -9.47 23.90 -15.48
C PRO A 152 -8.92 22.55 -15.01
N TYR A 153 -8.58 21.64 -15.92
CA TYR A 153 -8.18 20.27 -15.59
C TYR A 153 -6.66 20.12 -15.53
N VAL A 154 -6.19 19.40 -14.51
CA VAL A 154 -4.83 18.85 -14.44
C VAL A 154 -4.95 17.33 -14.34
N ILE A 155 -4.28 16.62 -15.23
CA ILE A 155 -4.40 15.16 -15.38
C ILE A 155 -3.03 14.55 -15.18
N TYR A 156 -2.89 13.66 -14.21
CA TYR A 156 -1.76 12.74 -14.08
C TYR A 156 -2.13 11.42 -14.76
N LEU A 157 -1.25 10.90 -15.61
CA LEU A 157 -1.47 9.64 -16.33
C LEU A 157 -0.21 8.78 -16.30
N VAL A 158 -0.39 7.55 -15.85
CA VAL A 158 0.55 6.44 -16.00
C VAL A 158 -0.28 5.27 -16.51
N SER A 159 0.10 4.72 -17.65
CA SER A 159 -0.56 3.55 -18.22
C SER A 159 0.35 2.81 -19.20
N GLY A 160 0.02 1.55 -19.51
CA GLY A 160 0.67 0.79 -20.58
C GLY A 160 0.75 1.54 -21.90
N ASN A 161 -0.39 2.12 -22.33
CA ASN A 161 -0.58 2.90 -23.54
C ASN A 161 -0.90 4.38 -23.24
N ILE A 162 0.15 5.10 -22.83
CA ILE A 162 0.03 6.50 -22.44
C ILE A 162 -0.57 7.42 -23.51
N GLU A 163 -0.32 7.14 -24.79
CA GLU A 163 -0.84 7.96 -25.89
C GLU A 163 -2.36 7.82 -26.02
N ALA A 164 -2.88 6.59 -25.95
CA ALA A 164 -4.31 6.34 -25.96
C ALA A 164 -5.00 6.96 -24.73
N SER A 165 -4.41 6.83 -23.55
CA SER A 165 -4.96 7.41 -22.31
C SER A 165 -5.01 8.94 -22.37
N CYS A 166 -3.95 9.59 -22.89
CA CYS A 166 -3.96 11.04 -23.11
C CYS A 166 -5.05 11.46 -24.10
N GLN A 167 -5.23 10.71 -25.20
CA GLN A 167 -6.25 11.00 -26.19
C GLN A 167 -7.66 10.85 -25.62
N SER A 168 -7.92 9.80 -24.83
CA SER A 168 -9.21 9.56 -24.19
C SER A 168 -9.57 10.71 -23.23
N ALA A 169 -8.66 11.05 -22.31
CA ALA A 169 -8.88 12.13 -21.34
C ALA A 169 -9.15 13.48 -22.02
N LEU A 170 -8.34 13.86 -23.03
CA LEU A 170 -8.52 15.11 -23.76
C LEU A 170 -9.80 15.12 -24.63
N ALA A 171 -10.24 13.96 -25.13
CA ALA A 171 -11.50 13.84 -25.86
C ALA A 171 -12.70 14.02 -24.92
N ALA A 172 -12.66 13.40 -23.73
CA ALA A 172 -13.69 13.56 -22.70
C ALA A 172 -13.86 15.02 -22.29
N ILE A 173 -12.76 15.73 -22.02
CA ILE A 173 -12.77 17.17 -21.70
C ILE A 173 -13.50 18.01 -22.76
N LYS A 174 -13.33 17.66 -24.04
CA LYS A 174 -13.88 18.45 -25.17
C LYS A 174 -15.31 18.06 -25.55
N LYS A 175 -15.69 16.80 -25.37
CA LYS A 175 -16.93 16.24 -25.91
C LYS A 175 -17.93 15.80 -24.84
N GLY A 176 -17.55 15.82 -23.56
CA GLY A 176 -18.24 15.06 -22.54
C GLY A 176 -17.89 13.58 -22.59
N TYR A 177 -18.27 12.85 -21.55
CA TYR A 177 -18.16 11.40 -21.49
C TYR A 177 -19.46 10.86 -20.92
N GLU A 178 -20.09 9.91 -21.61
CA GLU A 178 -21.22 9.15 -21.05
C GLU A 178 -20.70 7.81 -20.54
N PRO A 179 -20.74 7.56 -19.21
CA PRO A 179 -20.27 6.31 -18.64
C PRO A 179 -21.07 5.12 -19.17
N ARG A 180 -20.38 4.04 -19.59
CA ARG A 180 -21.04 2.80 -20.03
C ARG A 180 -21.82 2.09 -18.91
N PHE A 181 -21.52 2.44 -17.66
CA PHE A 181 -22.18 1.96 -16.44
C PHE A 181 -22.43 3.18 -15.54
N GLY A 182 -23.67 3.36 -15.06
CA GLY A 182 -24.15 4.59 -14.40
C GLY A 182 -23.44 4.98 -13.08
N THR A 183 -23.95 6.02 -12.41
CA THR A 183 -23.36 6.58 -11.17
C THR A 183 -23.37 5.61 -9.98
N PRO A 184 -22.49 5.80 -8.98
CA PRO A 184 -22.26 4.84 -7.87
C PRO A 184 -23.46 4.50 -6.99
N GLU A 185 -24.54 5.32 -7.01
CA GLU A 185 -25.67 5.21 -6.07
C GLU A 185 -26.62 4.01 -6.31
N ASN A 186 -26.42 3.21 -7.35
CA ASN A 186 -27.29 2.08 -7.69
C ASN A 186 -26.56 0.73 -7.81
N ARG A 187 -25.66 0.40 -6.88
CA ARG A 187 -25.05 -0.94 -6.80
C ARG A 187 -25.73 -1.83 -5.76
N ILE A 188 -26.86 -2.43 -6.13
CA ILE A 188 -27.22 -3.80 -5.69
C ILE A 188 -27.75 -4.54 -6.91
N THR A 189 -26.86 -5.17 -7.68
CA THR A 189 -27.19 -6.37 -8.47
C THR A 189 -25.93 -7.22 -8.66
N PRO A 190 -26.07 -8.56 -8.73
CA PRO A 190 -24.96 -9.49 -8.65
C PRO A 190 -24.12 -9.46 -9.93
N SER A 191 -22.81 -9.42 -9.76
CA SER A 191 -21.83 -9.56 -10.85
C SER A 191 -21.98 -10.92 -11.52
N PRO A 192 -21.84 -11.03 -12.86
CA PRO A 192 -21.84 -12.32 -13.53
C PRO A 192 -20.67 -13.20 -13.05
N ASP A 193 -20.99 -14.48 -12.89
CA ASP A 193 -20.14 -15.59 -12.46
C ASP A 193 -18.74 -15.58 -13.12
N PRO A 194 -17.64 -15.46 -12.34
CA PRO A 194 -16.27 -15.40 -12.85
C PRO A 194 -15.69 -16.78 -13.23
N SER A 195 -16.51 -17.83 -13.32
CA SER A 195 -16.08 -19.22 -13.55
C SER A 195 -15.41 -19.54 -14.89
N ASN A 196 -14.83 -18.58 -15.64
CA ASN A 196 -14.24 -18.93 -16.94
C ASN A 196 -12.91 -18.33 -17.36
N GLN A 197 -12.22 -17.49 -16.58
CA GLN A 197 -10.79 -17.22 -16.79
C GLN A 197 -10.10 -16.91 -15.46
N GLU A 198 -9.29 -17.86 -14.96
CA GLU A 198 -8.35 -17.62 -13.86
C GLU A 198 -7.26 -16.63 -14.33
N PRO A 199 -6.97 -15.54 -13.59
CA PRO A 199 -5.84 -14.67 -13.88
C PRO A 199 -4.53 -15.43 -13.70
N GLN A 200 -3.68 -15.46 -14.73
CA GLN A 200 -2.37 -16.11 -14.67
C GLN A 200 -1.34 -15.18 -14.00
N TYR A 201 -1.03 -15.44 -12.72
CA TYR A 201 0.12 -14.86 -12.03
C TYR A 201 1.16 -15.95 -11.83
N HIS A 202 2.38 -15.73 -12.32
CA HIS A 202 3.48 -16.67 -12.19
C HIS A 202 4.43 -16.25 -11.08
N THR A 203 4.85 -17.21 -10.26
CA THR A 203 5.82 -17.07 -9.15
C THR A 203 7.27 -16.86 -9.60
N GLU A 204 7.55 -16.83 -10.91
CA GLU A 204 8.91 -16.69 -11.43
C GLU A 204 9.55 -15.35 -11.01
N GLY A 205 10.44 -15.40 -10.03
CA GLY A 205 11.25 -14.27 -9.56
C GLY A 205 10.81 -13.62 -8.25
N TYR A 206 9.83 -14.18 -7.53
CA TYR A 206 9.55 -13.74 -6.16
C TYR A 206 10.65 -14.23 -5.21
N GLU A 207 11.45 -13.31 -4.67
CA GLU A 207 12.41 -13.57 -3.61
C GLU A 207 11.77 -13.25 -2.27
N SER A 208 11.80 -14.20 -1.33
CA SER A 208 11.35 -13.97 0.05
C SER A 208 12.08 -12.75 0.64
N GLY A 209 11.38 -11.92 1.41
CA GLY A 209 11.88 -10.66 1.96
C GLY A 209 12.90 -10.83 3.10
N PHE A 210 13.82 -11.79 3.00
CA PHE A 210 14.93 -11.99 3.93
C PHE A 210 16.09 -12.75 3.25
N ASN A 211 17.31 -12.56 3.75
CA ASN A 211 18.47 -13.34 3.32
C ASN A 211 18.42 -14.78 3.89
N PRO A 212 18.39 -15.84 3.06
CA PRO A 212 18.32 -17.22 3.54
C PRO A 212 19.54 -17.67 4.36
N GLU A 213 20.69 -16.99 4.25
CA GLU A 213 21.85 -17.27 5.12
C GLU A 213 21.56 -16.96 6.61
N ILE A 214 20.55 -16.15 6.94
CA ILE A 214 20.10 -15.93 8.33
C ILE A 214 19.57 -17.23 8.94
N VAL A 215 18.72 -17.95 8.19
CA VAL A 215 18.18 -19.26 8.60
C VAL A 215 19.33 -20.24 8.81
N ARG A 216 20.29 -20.28 7.87
CA ARG A 216 21.46 -21.14 7.95
C ARG A 216 22.33 -20.81 9.17
N ALA A 217 22.64 -19.54 9.39
CA ALA A 217 23.40 -19.09 10.55
C ALA A 217 22.74 -19.48 11.87
N TYR A 218 21.40 -19.45 11.93
CA TYR A 218 20.66 -19.81 13.14
C TYR A 218 20.71 -21.31 13.38
N ARG A 219 20.38 -22.11 12.36
CA ARG A 219 20.39 -23.57 12.47
C ARG A 219 21.78 -24.13 12.74
N GLU A 220 22.82 -23.56 12.13
CA GLU A 220 24.22 -23.94 12.38
C GLU A 220 24.82 -23.35 13.66
N GLN A 221 24.09 -22.46 14.37
CA GLN A 221 24.59 -21.71 15.52
C GLN A 221 25.89 -20.96 15.20
N ASN A 222 25.95 -20.40 13.99
CA ASN A 222 27.14 -19.79 13.41
C ASN A 222 26.83 -18.39 12.86
N ARG A 223 26.66 -17.43 13.79
CA ARG A 223 26.46 -16.00 13.50
C ARG A 223 27.55 -15.41 12.57
N ALA A 224 28.74 -16.00 12.53
CA ALA A 224 29.85 -15.53 11.69
C ALA A 224 29.65 -15.78 10.18
N LEU A 225 28.61 -16.52 9.78
CA LEU A 225 28.20 -16.61 8.37
C LEU A 225 27.64 -15.29 7.83
N LEU A 226 27.15 -14.42 8.72
CA LEU A 226 26.58 -13.13 8.36
C LEU A 226 27.64 -12.03 8.48
N THR A 227 27.63 -11.11 7.51
CA THR A 227 28.57 -9.98 7.47
C THR A 227 27.88 -8.64 7.26
N ASP A 228 26.65 -8.65 6.71
CA ASP A 228 25.85 -7.46 6.56
C ASP A 228 25.25 -7.02 7.92
N PRO A 229 25.34 -5.73 8.29
CA PRO A 229 24.81 -5.24 9.56
C PRO A 229 23.30 -5.43 9.75
N LEU A 230 22.50 -5.32 8.68
CA LEU A 230 21.05 -5.50 8.76
C LEU A 230 20.70 -6.98 8.96
N ASP A 231 21.39 -7.88 8.26
CA ASP A 231 21.22 -9.32 8.46
C ASP A 231 21.62 -9.75 9.88
N LEU A 232 22.67 -9.16 10.43
CA LEU A 232 23.12 -9.41 11.80
C LEU A 232 22.10 -8.93 12.84
N GLU A 233 21.53 -7.74 12.64
CA GLU A 233 20.50 -7.18 13.53
C GLU A 233 19.20 -7.99 13.45
N LEU A 234 18.77 -8.36 12.25
CA LEU A 234 17.60 -9.22 12.05
C LEU A 234 17.82 -10.61 12.66
N TYR A 235 19.01 -11.20 12.49
CA TYR A 235 19.37 -12.47 13.13
C TYR A 235 19.28 -12.40 14.66
N ASP A 236 19.85 -11.35 15.26
CA ASP A 236 19.85 -11.18 16.71
C ASP A 236 18.41 -10.99 17.21
N CYS A 237 17.62 -10.16 16.52
CA CYS A 237 16.20 -9.93 16.79
C CYS A 237 15.38 -11.24 16.73
N CYS A 238 15.49 -12.01 15.63
CA CYS A 238 14.78 -13.28 15.50
C CYS A 238 15.21 -14.28 16.58
N SER A 239 16.50 -14.35 16.91
CA SER A 239 17.01 -15.26 17.93
C SER A 239 16.43 -14.93 19.32
N GLU A 240 16.33 -13.64 19.66
CA GLU A 240 15.70 -13.18 20.90
C GLU A 240 14.20 -13.47 20.92
N ILE A 241 13.49 -13.20 19.82
CA ILE A 241 12.05 -13.49 19.68
C ILE A 241 11.78 -14.98 19.90
N LEU A 242 12.51 -15.85 19.19
CA LEU A 242 12.32 -17.29 19.30
C LEU A 242 12.63 -17.80 20.72
N ALA A 243 13.67 -17.26 21.37
CA ALA A 243 13.98 -17.61 22.76
C ALA A 243 12.86 -17.18 23.73
N ASP A 244 12.24 -16.02 23.52
CA ASP A 244 11.14 -15.52 24.36
C ASP A 244 9.85 -16.33 24.17
N ILE A 245 9.44 -16.59 22.93
CA ILE A 245 8.15 -17.22 22.63
C ILE A 245 8.17 -18.75 22.77
N LEU A 246 9.33 -19.39 22.63
CA LEU A 246 9.47 -20.86 22.74
C LEU A 246 10.01 -21.30 24.11
N GLY A 247 10.84 -20.47 24.74
CA GLY A 247 11.49 -20.78 26.02
C GLY A 247 12.43 -21.98 25.95
N ASP A 248 12.84 -22.48 27.12
CA ASP A 248 13.81 -23.59 27.26
C ASP A 248 13.17 -25.00 27.19
N ARG A 249 11.88 -25.09 26.83
CA ARG A 249 11.14 -26.36 26.81
C ARG A 249 11.19 -27.02 25.45
N GLU A 250 10.96 -28.33 25.43
CA GLU A 250 10.64 -29.02 24.19
C GLU A 250 9.29 -28.49 23.68
N VAL A 251 9.31 -27.92 22.47
CA VAL A 251 8.15 -27.39 21.76
C VAL A 251 7.91 -28.26 20.53
N THR A 252 6.65 -28.60 20.28
CA THR A 252 6.29 -29.26 19.02
C THR A 252 6.25 -28.24 17.88
N LEU A 253 6.39 -28.69 16.62
CA LEU A 253 6.29 -27.78 15.46
C LEU A 253 4.98 -26.97 15.43
N PRO A 254 3.79 -27.56 15.70
CA PRO A 254 2.55 -26.79 15.80
C PRO A 254 2.54 -25.74 16.92
N GLU A 255 3.10 -26.07 18.09
CA GLU A 255 3.21 -25.12 19.20
C GLU A 255 4.14 -23.96 18.83
N ALA A 256 5.26 -24.26 18.15
CA ALA A 256 6.20 -23.25 17.69
C ALA A 256 5.57 -22.35 16.61
N GLU A 257 4.89 -22.93 15.62
CA GLU A 257 4.17 -22.20 14.58
C GLU A 257 3.14 -21.24 15.19
N LYS A 258 2.31 -21.72 16.12
CA LYS A 258 1.30 -20.90 16.79
C LYS A 258 1.94 -19.75 17.57
N ALA A 259 3.02 -20.01 18.30
CA ALA A 259 3.73 -18.96 19.04
C ALA A 259 4.28 -17.89 18.09
N ILE A 260 4.84 -18.31 16.94
CA ILE A 260 5.32 -17.42 15.88
C ILE A 260 4.16 -16.61 15.29
N TYR A 261 3.02 -17.25 14.98
CA TYR A 261 1.83 -16.59 14.45
C TYR A 261 1.33 -15.49 15.40
N VAL A 262 1.15 -15.84 16.68
CA VAL A 262 0.70 -14.89 17.72
C VAL A 262 1.67 -13.72 17.85
N TYR A 263 2.97 -13.98 17.77
CA TYR A 263 3.97 -12.92 17.82
C TYR A 263 3.86 -12.00 16.60
N VAL A 264 3.88 -12.56 15.39
CA VAL A 264 3.86 -11.75 14.15
C VAL A 264 2.54 -10.97 14.04
N ALA A 265 1.40 -11.64 14.18
CA ALA A 265 0.08 -11.01 14.11
C ALA A 265 -0.16 -10.02 15.26
N GLY A 266 0.43 -10.22 16.45
CA GLY A 266 0.20 -9.36 17.61
C GLY A 266 1.18 -8.19 17.77
N GLN A 267 2.38 -8.26 17.20
CA GLN A 267 3.47 -7.28 17.43
C GLN A 267 3.83 -6.41 16.24
N VAL A 268 3.67 -6.93 15.02
CA VAL A 268 3.96 -6.19 13.78
C VAL A 268 2.77 -5.33 13.40
N LYS A 269 2.87 -4.00 13.43
CA LYS A 269 1.75 -3.11 13.07
C LYS A 269 1.59 -3.01 11.56
N TYR A 270 0.36 -2.96 11.09
CA TYR A 270 0.13 -2.72 9.66
C TYR A 270 0.56 -1.30 9.32
N ASP A 271 1.47 -1.19 8.36
CA ASP A 271 1.95 0.10 7.87
C ASP A 271 0.96 0.65 6.84
N GLU A 272 -0.16 1.17 7.32
CA GLU A 272 -1.16 1.88 6.51
C GLU A 272 -0.54 3.07 5.75
N LYS A 273 0.61 3.56 6.24
CA LYS A 273 1.37 4.67 5.65
C LYS A 273 2.43 4.20 4.67
N HIS A 274 2.65 2.89 4.48
CA HIS A 274 3.60 2.36 3.52
C HIS A 274 3.34 2.89 2.10
N TYR A 275 2.06 2.99 1.75
CA TYR A 275 1.61 3.55 0.47
C TYR A 275 1.47 5.08 0.48
N SER A 276 1.62 5.70 1.67
CA SER A 276 1.82 7.14 1.77
C SER A 276 3.29 7.46 1.55
N LEU A 277 3.57 8.47 0.75
CA LEU A 277 4.92 8.99 0.57
C LEU A 277 5.58 9.61 1.89
N GLU A 278 4.93 9.72 3.08
CA GLU A 278 5.45 10.20 4.43
C GLU A 278 5.86 9.04 5.31
N GLY A 279 5.47 7.82 4.95
CA GLY A 279 5.91 6.62 5.66
C GLY A 279 7.43 6.60 5.68
N ASP A 280 8.02 6.31 6.83
CA ASP A 280 9.42 5.94 6.89
C ASP A 280 9.49 4.57 6.20
N ARG A 281 9.70 4.57 4.88
CA ARG A 281 9.53 3.41 3.97
C ARG A 281 10.57 2.31 4.17
N VAL A 282 11.33 2.39 5.26
CA VAL A 282 12.48 1.54 5.46
C VAL A 282 11.97 0.17 5.86
N ASN A 283 11.94 -0.72 4.87
CA ASN A 283 11.77 -2.16 5.03
C ASN A 283 10.37 -2.67 5.39
N SER A 284 9.28 -1.89 5.22
CA SER A 284 7.93 -2.38 5.56
C SER A 284 7.43 -3.54 4.66
N ASP A 285 8.12 -3.84 3.56
CA ASP A 285 7.81 -4.94 2.64
C ASP A 285 8.58 -6.24 2.93
N ASN A 286 9.38 -6.27 4.01
CA ASN A 286 10.28 -7.39 4.28
C ASN A 286 10.36 -7.74 5.79
N ALA A 287 11.03 -8.84 6.11
CA ALA A 287 11.09 -9.37 7.48
C ALA A 287 11.77 -8.39 8.46
N TYR A 288 12.67 -7.54 7.98
CA TYR A 288 13.37 -6.56 8.80
C TYR A 288 12.42 -5.50 9.33
N GLY A 289 11.60 -4.87 8.47
CA GLY A 289 10.63 -3.87 8.92
C GLY A 289 9.61 -4.47 9.88
N ALA A 290 9.14 -5.68 9.57
CA ALA A 290 8.22 -6.40 10.43
C ALA A 290 8.81 -6.67 11.83
N LEU A 291 9.97 -7.32 11.93
CA LEU A 291 10.49 -7.81 13.21
C LEU A 291 11.31 -6.77 13.97
N VAL A 292 12.17 -6.00 13.28
CA VAL A 292 13.06 -5.02 13.91
C VAL A 292 12.33 -3.69 14.13
N HIS A 293 11.64 -3.17 13.11
CA HIS A 293 10.91 -1.90 13.25
C HIS A 293 9.52 -2.07 13.87
N GLY A 294 8.91 -3.26 13.73
CA GLY A 294 7.56 -3.54 14.23
C GLY A 294 6.46 -2.94 13.36
N HIS A 295 6.72 -2.67 12.08
CA HIS A 295 5.70 -2.23 11.12
C HIS A 295 5.94 -2.84 9.72
N ALA A 296 4.89 -3.30 9.06
CA ALA A 296 4.97 -3.91 7.75
C ALA A 296 3.65 -3.85 6.98
N ILE A 297 3.71 -4.06 5.67
CA ILE A 297 2.57 -4.48 4.84
C ILE A 297 2.55 -6.01 4.71
N CYS A 298 1.54 -6.56 4.01
CA CYS A 298 1.32 -7.99 3.86
C CYS A 298 2.60 -8.80 3.53
N THR A 299 3.44 -8.32 2.61
CA THR A 299 4.72 -8.96 2.25
C THR A 299 5.74 -9.00 3.39
N GLY A 300 5.79 -7.97 4.23
CA GLY A 300 6.68 -7.96 5.39
C GLY A 300 6.18 -8.88 6.51
N TYR A 301 4.85 -8.97 6.71
CA TYR A 301 4.26 -9.97 7.61
C TYR A 301 4.55 -11.39 7.15
N SER A 302 4.33 -11.68 5.87
CA SER A 302 4.54 -13.02 5.33
C SER A 302 6.03 -13.41 5.35
N SER A 303 6.92 -12.47 5.02
CA SER A 303 8.38 -12.67 5.09
C SER A 303 8.86 -12.91 6.52
N ALA A 304 8.33 -12.18 7.50
CA ALA A 304 8.68 -12.37 8.92
C ALA A 304 8.22 -13.73 9.45
N PHE A 305 6.99 -14.12 9.14
CA PHE A 305 6.45 -15.43 9.51
C PHE A 305 7.25 -16.56 8.85
N HIS A 306 7.52 -16.45 7.55
CA HIS A 306 8.34 -17.42 6.80
C HIS A 306 9.76 -17.52 7.37
N LEU A 307 10.42 -16.41 7.69
CA LEU A 307 11.75 -16.39 8.29
C LEU A 307 11.78 -17.15 9.64
N LEU A 308 10.88 -16.79 10.56
CA LEU A 308 10.83 -17.41 11.89
C LEU A 308 10.49 -18.91 11.81
N CYS A 309 9.52 -19.30 10.99
CA CYS A 309 9.19 -20.70 10.72
C CYS A 309 10.40 -21.46 10.17
N SER A 310 11.11 -20.89 9.19
CA SER A 310 12.31 -21.49 8.63
C SER A 310 13.41 -21.64 9.68
N MET A 311 13.60 -20.70 10.58
CA MET A 311 14.61 -20.82 11.64
C MET A 311 14.35 -22.03 12.56
N VAL A 312 13.09 -22.41 12.77
CA VAL A 312 12.69 -23.55 13.62
C VAL A 312 12.27 -24.81 12.84
N GLU A 313 12.71 -24.93 11.59
CA GLU A 313 12.50 -26.11 10.74
C GLU A 313 11.04 -26.38 10.32
N ILE A 314 10.17 -25.38 10.42
CA ILE A 314 8.84 -25.42 9.82
C ILE A 314 8.97 -25.07 8.34
N GLU A 315 8.57 -25.99 7.46
CA GLU A 315 8.53 -25.74 6.02
C GLU A 315 7.39 -24.76 5.73
N CYS A 316 7.76 -23.56 5.28
CA CYS A 316 6.86 -22.45 5.01
C CYS A 316 7.22 -21.86 3.64
N ILE A 317 6.21 -21.36 2.92
CA ILE A 317 6.37 -20.67 1.64
C ILE A 317 5.50 -19.41 1.65
N ASP A 318 5.95 -18.40 0.92
CA ASP A 318 5.14 -17.21 0.66
C ASP A 318 4.16 -17.51 -0.48
N VAL A 319 2.90 -17.12 -0.29
CA VAL A 319 1.89 -17.13 -1.35
C VAL A 319 1.65 -15.71 -1.81
N VAL A 320 1.83 -15.50 -3.11
CA VAL A 320 1.50 -14.27 -3.80
C VAL A 320 0.19 -14.47 -4.54
N GLY A 321 -0.77 -13.59 -4.27
CA GLY A 321 -2.08 -13.62 -4.88
C GLY A 321 -2.80 -12.29 -4.73
N GLN A 322 -4.10 -12.38 -4.55
CA GLN A 322 -5.02 -11.27 -4.39
C GLN A 322 -5.92 -11.53 -3.20
N ALA A 323 -6.44 -10.49 -2.57
CA ALA A 323 -7.44 -10.59 -1.53
C ALA A 323 -8.57 -9.56 -1.71
N HIS A 324 -9.68 -9.78 -1.01
CA HIS A 324 -10.93 -9.03 -1.10
C HIS A 324 -11.67 -9.15 -2.45
N TYR A 325 -12.96 -8.82 -2.44
CA TYR A 325 -13.79 -8.72 -3.66
C TYR A 325 -13.14 -7.87 -4.77
N GLU A 326 -12.35 -6.86 -4.37
CA GLU A 326 -11.65 -5.92 -5.25
C GLU A 326 -10.37 -6.51 -5.88
N ARG A 327 -9.95 -7.71 -5.47
CA ARG A 327 -8.79 -8.45 -6.01
C ARG A 327 -7.46 -7.70 -5.86
N ASN A 328 -7.25 -7.09 -4.70
CA ASN A 328 -6.06 -6.32 -4.38
C ASN A 328 -4.86 -7.25 -4.17
N PRO A 329 -3.65 -6.93 -4.65
CA PRO A 329 -2.47 -7.76 -4.43
C PRO A 329 -2.26 -8.03 -2.94
N HIS A 330 -2.08 -9.31 -2.60
CA HIS A 330 -1.92 -9.74 -1.22
C HIS A 330 -0.87 -10.84 -1.11
N GLY A 331 -0.19 -10.84 0.03
CA GLY A 331 0.85 -11.80 0.36
C GLY A 331 0.56 -12.45 1.71
N TRP A 332 0.55 -13.77 1.74
CA TRP A 332 0.37 -14.56 2.95
C TRP A 332 1.28 -15.80 2.89
N ASN A 333 1.05 -16.83 3.70
CA ASN A 333 1.89 -18.02 3.76
C ASN A 333 1.13 -19.32 3.60
N MET A 334 1.84 -20.34 3.13
CA MET A 334 1.47 -21.73 3.41
C MET A 334 2.54 -22.38 4.28
N VAL A 335 2.09 -23.22 5.21
CA VAL A 335 2.97 -23.96 6.12
C VAL A 335 2.64 -25.44 6.06
N LYS A 336 3.67 -26.26 6.23
CA LYS A 336 3.52 -27.71 6.25
C LYS A 336 3.76 -28.25 7.65
N ILE A 337 2.73 -28.84 8.21
CA ILE A 337 2.77 -29.52 9.50
C ILE A 337 2.54 -31.01 9.27
N GLY A 338 3.58 -31.80 9.53
CA GLY A 338 3.58 -33.22 9.17
C GLY A 338 3.49 -33.39 7.64
N PRO A 339 2.55 -34.18 7.11
CA PRO A 339 2.41 -34.37 5.67
C PRO A 339 1.47 -33.35 4.99
N TYR A 340 0.84 -32.45 5.76
CA TYR A 340 -0.25 -31.59 5.28
C TYR A 340 0.19 -30.14 5.15
N TRP A 341 -0.29 -29.48 4.10
CA TRP A 341 -0.17 -28.05 3.90
C TRP A 341 -1.40 -27.32 4.40
N TYR A 342 -1.18 -26.11 4.92
CA TYR A 342 -2.20 -25.24 5.46
C TYR A 342 -1.97 -23.81 4.99
N GLN A 343 -3.05 -23.06 4.79
CA GLN A 343 -3.00 -21.62 4.52
C GLN A 343 -2.92 -20.85 5.84
N VAL A 344 -2.07 -19.83 5.90
CA VAL A 344 -1.86 -18.96 7.06
C VAL A 344 -1.71 -17.51 6.62
N ASP A 345 -2.54 -16.60 7.15
CA ASP A 345 -2.44 -15.16 6.94
C ASP A 345 -2.17 -14.43 8.27
N PRO A 346 -0.90 -14.10 8.56
CA PRO A 346 -0.56 -13.34 9.77
C PRO A 346 -0.91 -11.85 9.65
N CYS A 347 -1.12 -11.33 8.44
CA CYS A 347 -1.47 -9.93 8.21
C CYS A 347 -2.93 -9.65 8.57
N TRP A 348 -3.81 -10.61 8.31
CA TRP A 348 -5.24 -10.52 8.65
C TRP A 348 -5.55 -11.02 10.07
N GLY A 349 -4.53 -11.35 10.85
CA GLY A 349 -4.64 -11.74 12.26
C GLY A 349 -4.73 -10.58 13.25
N TRP A 350 -4.72 -9.31 12.80
CA TRP A 350 -4.73 -8.11 13.68
C TRP A 350 -5.90 -7.16 13.38
N ASP A 351 -6.71 -6.82 14.41
CA ASP A 351 -7.78 -5.79 14.39
C ASP A 351 -7.39 -4.32 14.71
N GLY A 352 -6.11 -4.00 14.81
CA GLY A 352 -5.63 -2.69 15.28
C GLY A 352 -5.79 -2.41 16.80
N LYS A 353 -6.31 -3.35 17.62
CA LYS A 353 -6.66 -3.11 19.04
C LYS A 353 -6.04 -4.07 20.07
N LYS A 354 -5.12 -4.95 19.65
CA LYS A 354 -4.28 -5.88 20.43
C LYS A 354 -4.84 -7.29 20.63
N GLU A 355 -5.91 -7.67 19.94
CA GLU A 355 -6.38 -9.05 19.92
C GLU A 355 -5.88 -9.75 18.65
N VAL A 356 -5.38 -10.97 18.80
CA VAL A 356 -4.94 -11.81 17.66
C VAL A 356 -6.11 -12.69 17.24
N TYR A 357 -6.51 -12.59 15.98
CA TYR A 357 -7.54 -13.43 15.37
C TYR A 357 -6.91 -14.66 14.73
N PHE A 358 -7.62 -15.79 14.78
CA PHE A 358 -7.17 -17.07 14.23
C PHE A 358 -7.97 -17.51 13.00
N ASP A 359 -8.84 -16.65 12.48
CA ASP A 359 -9.75 -16.95 11.36
C ASP A 359 -8.99 -17.35 10.09
N TYR A 360 -7.75 -16.91 9.93
CA TYR A 360 -6.88 -17.23 8.80
C TYR A 360 -5.65 -18.03 9.22
N PHE A 361 -5.71 -18.77 10.34
CA PHE A 361 -4.60 -19.58 10.83
C PHE A 361 -4.85 -21.08 10.60
N ASN A 362 -4.05 -21.69 9.74
CA ASN A 362 -4.09 -23.12 9.41
C ASN A 362 -5.42 -23.59 8.82
N GLU A 363 -5.87 -22.91 7.78
CA GLU A 363 -7.11 -23.20 7.06
C GLU A 363 -6.88 -23.85 5.69
N THR A 364 -7.96 -24.32 5.05
CA THR A 364 -7.88 -24.91 3.71
C THR A 364 -7.73 -23.87 2.61
N SER A 365 -7.26 -24.35 1.45
CA SER A 365 -7.33 -23.59 0.20
C SER A 365 -8.78 -23.24 -0.17
N GLU A 366 -9.75 -24.12 0.09
CA GLU A 366 -11.17 -23.82 -0.12
C GLU A 366 -11.66 -22.68 0.79
N PHE A 367 -11.25 -22.65 2.06
CA PHE A 367 -11.62 -21.56 2.98
C PHE A 367 -11.07 -20.22 2.50
N PHE A 368 -9.77 -20.15 2.18
CA PHE A 368 -9.13 -18.94 1.66
C PHE A 368 -9.82 -18.46 0.38
N GLU A 369 -10.12 -19.35 -0.58
CA GLU A 369 -10.86 -18.99 -1.80
C GLU A 369 -12.26 -18.43 -1.52
N ASN A 370 -12.99 -19.04 -0.57
CA ASN A 370 -14.33 -18.61 -0.18
C ASN A 370 -14.35 -17.34 0.68
N THR A 371 -13.20 -16.94 1.23
CA THR A 371 -13.02 -15.74 2.05
C THR A 371 -12.23 -14.65 1.33
N GLU A 372 -12.29 -14.69 0.00
CA GLU A 372 -11.80 -13.68 -0.93
C GLU A 372 -10.28 -13.65 -1.14
N HIS A 373 -9.53 -14.70 -0.81
CA HIS A 373 -8.13 -14.90 -1.24
C HIS A 373 -8.09 -15.64 -2.58
N TYR A 374 -7.35 -15.11 -3.56
CA TYR A 374 -7.24 -15.69 -4.89
C TYR A 374 -5.78 -15.83 -5.30
N TRP A 375 -5.36 -17.01 -5.77
CA TRP A 375 -3.99 -17.26 -6.24
C TRP A 375 -3.99 -18.30 -7.35
N GLN A 376 -2.88 -18.38 -8.09
CA GLN A 376 -2.68 -19.42 -9.09
C GLN A 376 -2.44 -20.76 -8.41
N LYS A 377 -3.51 -21.53 -8.15
CA LYS A 377 -3.44 -22.79 -7.39
C LYS A 377 -2.41 -23.79 -7.91
N SER A 378 -2.16 -23.82 -9.22
CA SER A 378 -1.16 -24.71 -9.84
C SER A 378 0.28 -24.44 -9.40
N ASP A 379 0.56 -23.24 -8.89
CA ASP A 379 1.91 -22.81 -8.51
C ASP A 379 2.25 -23.21 -7.06
N TYR A 380 1.26 -23.67 -6.28
CA TYR A 380 1.40 -23.94 -4.86
C TYR A 380 0.89 -25.33 -4.48
N PRO A 381 1.36 -25.91 -3.36
CA PRO A 381 0.76 -27.10 -2.78
C PRO A 381 -0.73 -26.88 -2.45
N ALA A 382 -1.51 -27.96 -2.43
CA ALA A 382 -2.91 -27.88 -2.06
C ALA A 382 -3.09 -28.08 -0.54
N ALA A 383 -3.81 -27.16 0.10
CA ALA A 383 -4.26 -27.30 1.49
C ALA A 383 -5.69 -27.87 1.51
N ASP A 384 -5.84 -29.15 1.18
CA ASP A 384 -7.13 -29.80 0.91
C ASP A 384 -7.80 -30.43 2.15
N THR A 385 -7.12 -30.44 3.30
CA THR A 385 -7.65 -31.08 4.50
C THR A 385 -7.44 -30.22 5.74
N VAL A 386 -8.52 -29.62 6.26
CA VAL A 386 -8.62 -29.38 7.70
C VAL A 386 -9.12 -30.67 8.31
N ASN A 387 -8.23 -31.64 8.54
CA ASN A 387 -8.66 -32.77 9.36
C ASN A 387 -8.78 -32.25 10.80
N TYR A 388 -10.01 -32.02 11.24
CA TYR A 388 -10.36 -31.60 12.60
C TYR A 388 -9.69 -32.47 13.68
N GLU A 389 -9.62 -33.79 13.49
CA GLU A 389 -8.86 -34.68 14.38
C GLU A 389 -7.35 -34.45 14.30
N THR A 390 -6.83 -34.01 13.15
CA THR A 390 -5.41 -33.63 12.97
C THR A 390 -5.12 -32.25 13.56
N ARG A 391 -6.07 -31.30 13.48
CA ARG A 391 -5.99 -30.02 14.18
C ARG A 391 -5.88 -30.24 15.69
N LEU A 392 -6.79 -31.03 16.26
CA LEU A 392 -6.77 -31.44 17.66
C LEU A 392 -5.52 -32.25 18.03
N LYS A 393 -5.10 -33.22 17.21
CA LYS A 393 -3.86 -34.02 17.44
C LYS A 393 -2.60 -33.17 17.36
N ASN A 394 -2.60 -32.09 16.59
CA ASN A 394 -1.51 -31.13 16.47
C ASN A 394 -1.63 -29.97 17.49
N GLY A 395 -2.62 -29.98 18.39
CA GLY A 395 -2.72 -28.98 19.46
C GLY A 395 -3.40 -27.65 19.08
N TYR A 396 -4.16 -27.61 17.97
CA TYR A 396 -5.03 -26.48 17.64
C TYR A 396 -6.42 -26.67 18.30
N PRO A 397 -6.89 -25.75 19.15
CA PRO A 397 -8.22 -25.78 19.77
C PRO A 397 -9.40 -25.74 18.78
N ASP A 398 -10.56 -26.15 19.28
CA ASP A 398 -11.77 -26.52 18.53
C ASP A 398 -12.64 -25.35 18.08
N ASP A 399 -12.41 -24.16 18.62
CA ASP A 399 -13.38 -23.08 18.62
C ASP A 399 -12.67 -21.73 18.78
N VAL A 400 -13.05 -20.78 17.91
CA VAL A 400 -12.64 -19.37 17.93
C VAL A 400 -12.99 -18.67 19.26
N GLU A 401 -13.73 -19.31 20.16
CA GLU A 401 -14.13 -18.78 21.47
C GLU A 401 -13.55 -19.49 22.71
N ALA A 402 -12.59 -20.42 22.58
CA ALA A 402 -11.96 -21.05 23.75
C ALA A 402 -10.42 -21.08 23.71
N PHE A 403 -9.82 -20.03 23.15
CA PHE A 403 -8.41 -19.76 23.37
C PHE A 403 -8.30 -18.77 24.52
N ASP A 404 -7.90 -19.24 25.70
CA ASP A 404 -7.39 -18.33 26.73
C ASP A 404 -6.36 -17.41 26.06
N ASP A 405 -6.69 -16.12 26.03
CA ASP A 405 -5.93 -15.00 25.47
C ASP A 405 -4.42 -15.23 25.68
N PRO A 406 -3.66 -15.68 24.67
CA PRO A 406 -2.24 -15.90 24.85
C PRO A 406 -1.63 -14.52 25.08
N GLU A 407 -1.17 -14.26 26.30
CA GLU A 407 -0.56 -12.98 26.66
C GLU A 407 0.44 -12.57 25.57
N VAL A 408 0.06 -11.57 24.79
CA VAL A 408 0.88 -10.97 23.75
C VAL A 408 2.21 -10.54 24.40
N PRO A 409 3.36 -11.17 24.05
CA PRO A 409 4.61 -10.91 24.75
C PRO A 409 4.94 -9.41 24.73
N LYS A 410 5.28 -8.83 25.88
CA LYS A 410 5.46 -7.36 25.94
C LYS A 410 6.70 -6.95 25.16
N LYS A 411 6.51 -6.10 24.13
CA LYS A 411 7.60 -5.42 23.41
C LYS A 411 8.57 -4.79 24.41
N ARG A 412 9.83 -5.25 24.44
CA ARG A 412 10.90 -4.49 25.07
C ARG A 412 11.29 -3.38 24.11
N THR A 413 11.13 -2.15 24.56
CA THR A 413 11.62 -0.97 23.82
C THR A 413 13.16 -1.05 23.79
N PRO A 414 13.80 -0.73 22.66
CA PRO A 414 15.27 -0.70 22.59
C PRO A 414 15.91 0.20 23.65
#